data_AF-A0A259LZ44-F1
#
_entry.id   AF-A0A259LZ44-F1
#
_cell.length_a   1.000
_cell.length_b   1.000
_cell.length_c   1.000
_cell.angle_alpha   90.00
_cell.angle_beta   90.00
_cell.angle_gamma   90.00
#
_symmetry.space_group_name_H-M   'P 1'
#
loop_
_entity.id
_entity.type
_entity.pdbx_description
1 polymer ?
#
loop_
_entity_poly.entity_id
_entity_poly.type
_entity_poly.pdbx_seq_one_letter_code
_entity_poly.pdbx_strand_id
1 'polypeptide(L)'
;DLGAALASADLSRGERLFASQCSTCHTINQGGANGTGPNLYNTVGADKAHIPGFAYSGAMTNAEGTWTYENLDAWLNNPAAYIRGTSMSFAGIRRDTDRAAVIAYLAANTASPPAFPEPLAAAAPAGDEAVPAEGEVVEGEAAPADGAAVPAEGEAAPAAAEEGAAPAEAPAEPAPAEEAPAE
;
A
#
# COMPACT_ATOMS: atom_id res chain seq x y z
N ASP A 1 4.75 16.81 -2.06
CA ASP A 1 4.20 17.24 -3.36
C ASP A 1 3.95 15.99 -4.20
N LEU A 2 2.69 15.67 -4.54
CA LEU A 2 2.35 14.43 -5.25
C LEU A 2 2.74 14.50 -6.73
N GLY A 3 2.59 15.66 -7.37
CA GLY A 3 2.95 15.86 -8.78
C GLY A 3 4.42 15.60 -9.06
N ALA A 4 5.33 16.16 -8.26
CA ALA A 4 6.76 15.88 -8.32
C ALA A 4 7.07 14.40 -8.08
N ALA A 5 6.44 13.78 -7.07
CA ALA A 5 6.67 12.38 -6.75
C ALA A 5 6.26 11.44 -7.90
N LEU A 6 5.15 11.73 -8.58
CA LEU A 6 4.69 10.99 -9.76
C LEU A 6 5.58 11.25 -10.99
N ALA A 7 5.98 12.51 -11.21
CA ALA A 7 6.85 12.88 -12.32
C ALA A 7 8.23 12.21 -12.25
N SER A 8 8.74 11.94 -11.04
CA SER A 8 10.01 11.25 -10.82
C SER A 8 9.86 9.79 -10.36
N ALA A 9 8.68 9.18 -10.53
CA ALA A 9 8.42 7.83 -10.03
C ALA A 9 9.21 6.74 -10.78
N ASP A 10 9.77 5.78 -10.05
CA ASP A 10 10.41 4.60 -10.63
C ASP A 10 9.36 3.52 -10.94
N LEU A 11 9.03 3.36 -12.22
CA LEU A 11 8.06 2.36 -12.69
C LEU A 11 8.47 0.92 -12.35
N SER A 12 9.75 0.57 -12.47
CA SER A 12 10.22 -0.77 -12.12
C SER A 12 10.11 -1.03 -10.62
N ARG A 13 10.24 -0.01 -9.78
CA ARG A 13 9.92 -0.14 -8.35
C ARG A 13 8.42 -0.32 -8.14
N GLY A 14 7.58 0.42 -8.85
CA GLY A 14 6.13 0.26 -8.82
C GLY A 14 5.69 -1.16 -9.16
N GLU A 15 6.23 -1.73 -10.23
CA GLU A 15 5.98 -3.10 -10.66
C GLU A 15 6.37 -4.13 -9.58
N ARG A 16 7.56 -3.99 -8.99
CA ARG A 16 8.01 -4.89 -7.90
C ARG A 16 7.13 -4.80 -6.66
N LEU A 17 6.70 -3.58 -6.30
CA LEU A 17 5.79 -3.37 -5.17
C LEU A 17 4.41 -3.95 -5.47
N PHE A 18 3.91 -3.80 -6.70
CA PHE A 18 2.66 -4.41 -7.14
C PHE A 18 2.75 -5.94 -7.06
N ALA A 19 3.83 -6.53 -7.59
CA ALA A 19 4.05 -7.97 -7.57
C ALA A 19 4.06 -8.52 -6.13
N SER A 20 4.73 -7.84 -5.21
CA SER A 20 4.87 -8.29 -3.82
C SER A 20 3.66 -8.02 -2.92
N GLN A 21 2.89 -6.97 -3.17
CA GLN A 21 1.83 -6.52 -2.24
C GLN A 21 0.42 -6.57 -2.82
N CYS A 22 0.26 -6.62 -4.15
CA CYS A 22 -1.04 -6.51 -4.81
C CYS A 22 -1.40 -7.76 -5.62
N SER A 23 -0.40 -8.42 -6.22
CA SER A 23 -0.64 -9.48 -7.22
C SER A 23 -1.32 -10.74 -6.67
N THR A 24 -1.22 -11.00 -5.36
CA THR A 24 -1.92 -12.11 -4.70
C THR A 24 -3.44 -11.98 -4.83
N CYS A 25 -3.95 -10.75 -4.85
CA CYS A 25 -5.39 -10.49 -4.90
C CYS A 25 -5.85 -9.93 -6.25
N HIS A 26 -4.97 -9.26 -6.98
CA HIS A 26 -5.32 -8.50 -8.17
C HIS A 26 -4.51 -8.94 -9.40
N THR A 27 -5.19 -9.04 -10.53
CA THR A 27 -4.54 -9.04 -11.85
C THR A 27 -4.49 -7.59 -12.38
N ILE A 28 -3.58 -7.31 -13.34
CA ILE A 28 -3.44 -5.96 -13.92
C ILE A 28 -3.42 -5.93 -15.45
N ASN A 29 -3.34 -7.09 -16.09
CA ASN A 29 -3.34 -7.18 -17.55
C ASN A 29 -4.75 -6.91 -18.10
N GLN A 30 -4.82 -6.37 -19.32
CA GLN A 30 -6.08 -6.17 -20.02
C GLN A 30 -6.84 -7.49 -20.16
N GLY A 31 -8.12 -7.49 -19.76
CA GLY A 31 -8.95 -8.69 -19.79
C GLY A 31 -8.57 -9.76 -18.74
N GLY A 32 -7.70 -9.41 -17.79
CA GLY A 32 -7.35 -10.31 -16.69
C GLY A 32 -8.55 -10.65 -15.80
N ALA A 33 -8.52 -11.84 -15.20
CA ALA A 33 -9.59 -12.31 -14.34
C ALA A 33 -9.67 -11.52 -13.03
N ASN A 34 -10.88 -11.41 -12.49
CA ASN A 34 -11.09 -11.05 -11.10
C ASN A 34 -10.66 -12.20 -10.18
N GLY A 35 -10.21 -11.88 -8.97
CA GLY A 35 -9.83 -12.86 -7.94
C GLY A 35 -10.39 -12.45 -6.58
N THR A 36 -9.55 -12.49 -5.54
CA THR A 36 -9.90 -11.92 -4.23
C THR A 36 -10.20 -10.42 -4.34
N GLY A 37 -9.47 -9.71 -5.21
CA GLY A 37 -9.75 -8.35 -5.64
C GLY A 37 -10.13 -8.28 -7.12
N PRO A 38 -10.68 -7.15 -7.59
CA PRO A 38 -10.98 -6.96 -9.01
C PRO A 38 -9.69 -6.86 -9.84
N ASN A 39 -9.79 -7.11 -11.14
CA ASN A 39 -8.74 -6.71 -12.09
C ASN A 39 -8.52 -5.18 -12.02
N LEU A 40 -7.26 -4.75 -12.09
CA LEU A 40 -6.86 -3.35 -11.93
C LEU A 40 -6.46 -2.66 -13.23
N TYR A 41 -6.56 -3.33 -14.38
CA TYR A 41 -6.36 -2.68 -15.67
C TYR A 41 -7.37 -1.53 -15.83
N ASN A 42 -6.93 -0.39 -16.37
CA ASN A 42 -7.76 0.81 -16.52
C ASN A 42 -8.35 1.39 -15.22
N THR A 43 -7.73 1.18 -14.07
CA THR A 43 -8.25 1.74 -12.81
C THR A 43 -8.08 3.25 -12.71
N VAL A 44 -6.98 3.81 -13.21
CA VAL A 44 -6.67 5.23 -13.00
C VAL A 44 -7.63 6.11 -13.78
N GLY A 45 -8.31 7.02 -13.08
CA GLY A 45 -9.34 7.90 -13.63
C GLY A 45 -10.72 7.27 -13.80
N ALA A 46 -10.88 5.96 -13.61
CA ALA A 46 -12.17 5.29 -13.66
C ALA A 46 -12.99 5.53 -12.38
N ASP A 47 -14.30 5.31 -12.46
CA ASP A 47 -15.18 5.35 -11.28
C ASP A 47 -14.79 4.30 -10.24
N LYS A 48 -15.03 4.60 -8.97
CA LYS A 48 -14.93 3.59 -7.92
C LYS A 48 -15.96 2.48 -8.19
N ALA A 49 -15.58 1.25 -7.87
CA ALA A 49 -16.41 0.06 -8.08
C ALA A 49 -16.88 -0.20 -9.53
N HIS A 50 -16.12 0.20 -10.55
CA HIS A 50 -16.55 0.12 -11.96
C HIS A 50 -16.39 -1.25 -12.64
N ILE A 51 -15.70 -2.23 -12.05
CA ILE A 51 -15.42 -3.50 -12.72
C ILE A 51 -16.67 -4.39 -12.71
N PRO A 52 -17.22 -4.75 -13.88
CA PRO A 52 -18.44 -5.54 -13.95
C PRO A 52 -18.21 -6.96 -13.41
N GLY A 53 -19.20 -7.48 -12.70
CA GLY A 53 -19.20 -8.85 -12.17
C GLY A 53 -18.30 -9.07 -10.94
N PHE A 54 -17.59 -8.07 -10.44
CA PHE A 54 -16.89 -8.16 -9.16
C PHE A 54 -17.81 -7.81 -7.99
N ALA A 55 -17.81 -8.62 -6.94
CA ALA A 55 -18.61 -8.39 -5.74
C ALA A 55 -17.88 -7.44 -4.78
N TYR A 56 -18.08 -6.14 -4.96
CA TYR A 56 -17.53 -5.13 -4.05
C TYR A 56 -18.19 -5.16 -2.66
N SER A 57 -17.43 -4.75 -1.64
CA SER A 57 -18.01 -4.44 -0.32
C SER A 57 -19.05 -3.33 -0.45
N GLY A 58 -20.10 -3.34 0.37
CA GLY A 58 -21.11 -2.27 0.36
C GLY A 58 -20.51 -0.86 0.55
N ALA A 59 -19.44 -0.73 1.35
CA ALA A 59 -18.74 0.54 1.53
C ALA A 59 -18.08 1.04 0.23
N MET A 60 -17.44 0.15 -0.53
CA MET A 60 -16.82 0.49 -1.82
C MET A 60 -17.88 0.78 -2.90
N THR A 61 -18.98 0.04 -2.94
CA THR A 61 -20.09 0.29 -3.88
C THR A 61 -20.73 1.66 -3.65
N ASN A 62 -20.83 2.10 -2.39
CA ASN A 62 -21.39 3.40 -2.02
C ASN A 62 -20.35 4.53 -2.08
N ALA A 63 -19.08 4.24 -2.39
CA ALA A 63 -18.05 5.25 -2.49
C ALA A 63 -18.16 5.97 -3.83
N GLU A 64 -18.44 7.27 -3.81
CA GLU A 64 -18.64 8.07 -5.01
C GLU A 64 -17.31 8.58 -5.62
N GLY A 65 -17.37 8.96 -6.89
CA GLY A 65 -16.29 9.61 -7.63
C GLY A 65 -15.27 8.65 -8.23
N THR A 66 -14.18 9.21 -8.75
CA THR A 66 -13.17 8.47 -9.54
C THR A 66 -11.89 8.18 -8.77
N TRP A 67 -11.08 7.27 -9.30
CA TRP A 67 -9.71 7.01 -8.87
C TRP A 67 -8.73 8.03 -9.46
N THR A 68 -8.80 9.27 -8.98
CA THR A 68 -7.75 10.27 -9.24
C THR A 68 -6.44 9.87 -8.57
N TYR A 69 -5.34 10.54 -8.94
CA TYR A 69 -4.03 10.30 -8.33
C TYR A 69 -4.02 10.56 -6.83
N GLU A 70 -4.70 11.61 -6.38
CA GLU A 70 -4.84 11.99 -4.97
C GLU A 70 -5.68 10.97 -4.21
N ASN A 71 -6.78 10.51 -4.81
CA ASN A 71 -7.64 9.49 -4.22
C ASN A 71 -6.91 8.15 -4.11
N LEU A 72 -6.09 7.79 -5.10
CA LEU A 72 -5.26 6.59 -5.06
C LEU A 72 -4.14 6.71 -4.03
N ASP A 73 -3.49 7.87 -3.90
CA ASP A 73 -2.46 8.09 -2.87
C ASP A 73 -3.04 7.93 -1.46
N ALA A 74 -4.18 8.56 -1.20
CA ALA A 74 -4.88 8.44 0.09
C ALA A 74 -5.37 7.02 0.35
N TRP A 75 -5.95 6.36 -0.66
CA TRP A 75 -6.39 4.97 -0.59
C TRP A 75 -5.23 4.02 -0.27
N LEU A 76 -4.13 4.11 -1.00
CA LEU A 76 -2.97 3.25 -0.81
C LEU A 76 -2.23 3.53 0.49
N ASN A 77 -2.33 4.73 1.07
CA ASN A 77 -1.73 5.02 2.38
C ASN A 77 -2.46 4.30 3.52
N ASN A 78 -3.80 4.29 3.51
CA ASN A 78 -4.59 3.60 4.51
C ASN A 78 -6.01 3.29 4.00
N PRO A 79 -6.23 2.12 3.38
CA PRO A 79 -7.52 1.78 2.77
C PRO A 79 -8.68 1.77 3.76
N ALA A 80 -8.47 1.17 4.93
CA ALA A 80 -9.50 1.05 5.96
C ALA A 80 -9.91 2.41 6.56
N ALA A 81 -9.00 3.39 6.56
CA ALA A 81 -9.33 4.77 6.96
C ALA A 81 -10.00 5.56 5.83
N TYR A 82 -9.60 5.33 4.58
CA TYR A 82 -10.12 6.06 3.42
C TYR A 82 -11.55 5.62 3.06
N ILE A 83 -11.82 4.32 2.96
CA ILE A 83 -13.19 3.78 2.82
C ILE A 83 -13.42 2.79 3.96
N ARG A 84 -14.01 3.31 5.06
CA ARG A 84 -14.35 2.49 6.23
C ARG A 84 -15.35 1.41 5.86
N GLY A 85 -15.02 0.17 6.21
CA GLY A 85 -15.84 -1.01 5.88
C GLY A 85 -15.52 -1.63 4.52
N THR A 86 -14.44 -1.20 3.85
CA THR A 86 -13.91 -1.94 2.71
C THR A 86 -13.52 -3.37 3.10
N SER A 87 -13.73 -4.32 2.19
CA SER A 87 -13.26 -5.70 2.34
C SER A 87 -11.79 -5.89 1.95
N MET A 88 -11.10 -4.85 1.47
CA MET A 88 -9.68 -4.93 1.13
C MET A 88 -8.81 -4.91 2.40
N SER A 89 -8.37 -6.10 2.82
CA SER A 89 -7.46 -6.29 3.96
C SER A 89 -6.01 -5.93 3.60
N PHE A 90 -5.72 -4.63 3.47
CA PHE A 90 -4.39 -4.13 3.18
C PHE A 90 -4.01 -3.01 4.15
N ALA A 91 -2.81 -3.09 4.74
CA ALA A 91 -2.36 -2.14 5.78
C ALA A 91 -1.96 -0.76 5.23
N GLY A 92 -1.75 -0.66 3.91
CA GLY A 92 -1.30 0.54 3.21
C GLY A 92 0.22 0.64 3.06
N ILE A 93 0.66 1.51 2.15
CA ILE A 93 2.05 1.82 1.82
C ILE A 93 2.40 3.16 2.44
N ARG A 94 3.29 3.15 3.44
CA ARG A 94 3.59 4.36 4.24
C ARG A 94 4.51 5.35 3.55
N ARG A 95 5.44 4.87 2.73
CA ARG A 95 6.42 5.74 2.07
C ARG A 95 5.78 6.37 0.82
N ASP A 96 5.78 7.69 0.76
CA ASP A 96 5.16 8.45 -0.33
C ASP A 96 5.77 8.09 -1.69
N THR A 97 7.09 7.91 -1.77
CA THR A 97 7.77 7.51 -3.02
C THR A 97 7.37 6.12 -3.49
N ASP A 98 7.08 5.21 -2.56
CA ASP A 98 6.63 3.85 -2.89
C ASP A 98 5.17 3.87 -3.37
N ARG A 99 4.31 4.70 -2.76
CA ARG A 99 2.95 4.93 -3.28
C ARG A 99 2.98 5.53 -4.67
N ALA A 100 3.72 6.60 -4.88
CA ALA A 100 3.85 7.25 -6.18
C ALA A 100 4.35 6.25 -7.25
N ALA A 101 5.32 5.39 -6.92
CA ALA A 101 5.78 4.34 -7.83
C ALA A 101 4.67 3.34 -8.21
N VAL A 102 3.89 2.86 -7.24
CA VAL A 102 2.75 1.95 -7.52
C VAL A 102 1.68 2.66 -8.35
N ILE A 103 1.34 3.91 -8.02
CA ILE A 103 0.35 4.69 -8.76
C ILE A 103 0.80 4.95 -10.20
N ALA A 104 2.07 5.28 -10.42
CA ALA A 104 2.63 5.43 -11.75
C ALA A 104 2.58 4.10 -12.54
N TYR A 105 2.82 2.96 -11.88
CA TYR A 105 2.65 1.65 -12.49
C TYR A 105 1.19 1.33 -12.85
N LEU A 106 0.22 1.68 -12.00
CA LEU A 106 -1.21 1.57 -12.34
C LEU A 106 -1.58 2.46 -13.54
N ALA A 107 -1.02 3.66 -13.62
CA ALA A 107 -1.23 4.58 -14.74
C ALA A 107 -0.66 4.02 -16.05
N ALA A 108 0.53 3.40 -16.00
CA ALA A 108 1.13 2.73 -17.15
C ALA A 108 0.30 1.52 -17.65
N ASN A 109 -0.50 0.92 -16.78
CA ASN A 109 -1.46 -0.15 -17.09
C ASN A 109 -2.90 0.36 -17.29
N THR A 110 -3.04 1.64 -17.60
CA THR A 110 -4.29 2.27 -18.02
C THR A 110 -4.08 2.74 -19.46
N ALA A 111 -5.00 2.42 -20.36
CA ALA A 111 -4.87 2.71 -21.80
C ALA A 111 -4.85 4.21 -22.10
N SER A 112 -5.53 5.01 -21.29
CA SER A 112 -5.60 6.47 -21.43
C SER A 112 -5.67 7.10 -20.04
N PRO A 113 -4.55 7.09 -19.29
CA PRO A 113 -4.52 7.66 -17.96
C PRO A 113 -4.64 9.19 -18.07
N PRO A 114 -5.28 9.85 -17.10
CA PRO A 114 -5.19 11.31 -16.96
C PRO A 114 -3.73 11.76 -16.90
N ALA A 115 -3.44 13.01 -17.26
CA ALA A 115 -2.10 13.55 -17.07
C ALA A 115 -1.78 13.60 -15.56
N PHE A 116 -0.53 13.32 -15.19
CA PHE A 116 -0.08 13.52 -13.81
C PHE A 116 -0.29 14.99 -13.39
N PRO A 117 -0.66 15.24 -12.12
CA PRO A 117 -0.81 16.59 -11.63
C PRO A 117 0.53 17.32 -11.75
N GLU A 118 0.48 18.59 -12.16
CA GLU A 118 1.68 19.41 -12.20
C GLU A 118 2.28 19.50 -10.78
N PRO A 119 3.61 19.37 -10.63
CA PRO A 119 4.26 19.65 -9.37
C PRO A 119 3.82 21.04 -8.87
N LEU A 120 3.52 21.18 -7.57
CA LEU A 120 3.37 22.51 -6.98
C LEU A 120 4.61 23.30 -7.37
N ALA A 121 4.41 24.41 -8.09
CA ALA A 121 5.49 25.21 -8.66
C ALA A 121 6.62 25.29 -7.62
N ALA A 122 7.80 24.75 -8.00
CA ALA A 122 8.95 24.69 -7.12
C ALA A 122 9.02 26.05 -6.44
N ALA A 123 8.94 26.07 -5.11
CA ALA A 123 9.23 27.28 -4.35
C ALA A 123 10.53 27.80 -4.94
N ALA A 124 10.44 28.90 -5.68
CA ALA A 124 11.61 29.49 -6.33
C ALA A 124 12.69 29.55 -5.25
N PRO A 125 13.94 29.14 -5.53
CA PRO A 125 14.97 29.24 -4.52
C PRO A 125 14.94 30.68 -4.01
N ALA A 126 14.61 30.85 -2.74
CA ALA A 126 14.75 32.12 -2.07
C ALA A 126 16.18 32.56 -2.38
N GLY A 127 16.29 33.68 -3.08
CA GLY A 127 17.57 34.19 -3.55
C GLY A 127 18.56 34.19 -2.41
N ASP A 128 19.74 33.65 -2.69
CA ASP A 128 20.94 33.79 -1.88
C ASP A 128 21.25 35.30 -1.79
N GLU A 129 20.64 35.97 -0.83
CA GLU A 129 21.07 37.27 -0.37
C GLU A 129 21.96 37.01 0.84
N ALA A 130 23.27 37.07 0.57
CA ALA A 130 24.33 36.90 1.53
C ALA A 130 24.17 37.84 2.74
N VAL A 131 24.25 37.26 3.94
CA VAL A 131 24.61 37.98 5.17
C VAL A 131 25.94 37.40 5.64
N PRO A 132 26.99 38.21 5.86
CA PRO A 132 28.31 37.70 6.20
C PRO A 132 28.34 37.15 7.63
N ALA A 133 29.27 36.20 7.82
CA ALA A 133 29.56 35.49 9.05
C ALA A 133 30.10 36.40 10.17
N GLU A 134 29.88 35.99 11.43
CA GLU A 134 30.93 35.77 12.45
C GLU A 134 30.31 35.33 13.79
N GLY A 135 30.91 34.32 14.46
CA GLY A 135 30.63 34.00 15.86
C GLY A 135 30.75 32.51 16.25
N GLU A 136 31.97 32.08 16.57
CA GLU A 136 32.39 30.74 17.01
C GLU A 136 31.92 30.34 18.43
N VAL A 137 31.87 29.02 18.67
CA VAL A 137 31.43 28.25 19.84
C VAL A 137 32.25 28.46 21.13
N VAL A 138 31.64 28.24 22.32
CA VAL A 138 32.12 27.27 23.35
C VAL A 138 31.11 27.05 24.50
N GLU A 139 31.21 25.83 25.03
CA GLU A 139 30.42 25.05 26.00
C GLU A 139 30.44 25.51 27.49
N GLY A 140 29.40 25.09 28.23
CA GLY A 140 29.53 24.56 29.61
C GLY A 140 29.08 25.44 30.79
N GLU A 141 28.08 24.99 31.57
CA GLU A 141 28.27 24.41 32.93
C GLU A 141 26.97 24.32 33.77
N ALA A 142 26.81 23.14 34.39
CA ALA A 142 26.04 22.64 35.56
C ALA A 142 24.72 23.25 36.12
N ALA A 143 23.70 22.34 36.18
CA ALA A 143 22.85 21.83 37.29
C ALA A 143 22.73 22.57 38.67
N PRO A 144 21.66 22.38 39.48
CA PRO A 144 21.47 21.09 40.21
C PRO A 144 20.03 20.64 40.62
N ALA A 145 19.97 19.34 41.01
CA ALA A 145 19.31 18.71 42.17
C ALA A 145 17.77 18.78 42.36
N ASP A 146 17.05 17.82 42.95
CA ASP A 146 17.25 16.44 43.45
C ASP A 146 15.83 15.98 43.90
N GLY A 147 15.53 14.67 43.94
CA GLY A 147 14.24 14.24 44.50
C GLY A 147 13.83 12.78 44.34
N ALA A 148 14.60 11.87 44.95
CA ALA A 148 14.15 10.64 45.65
C ALA A 148 13.47 9.46 44.88
N ALA A 149 14.30 8.46 44.55
CA ALA A 149 14.27 7.04 44.96
C ALA A 149 12.96 6.34 45.46
N VAL A 150 12.43 5.32 44.72
CA VAL A 150 12.38 3.80 44.90
C VAL A 150 11.92 3.24 46.28
N PRO A 151 11.39 1.98 46.44
CA PRO A 151 11.41 0.77 45.56
C PRO A 151 10.08 -0.05 45.46
N ALA A 152 9.89 -0.91 44.42
CA ALA A 152 10.10 -2.39 44.29
C ALA A 152 9.26 -3.24 45.29
N GLU A 153 8.67 -4.43 45.03
CA GLU A 153 8.91 -5.60 44.15
C GLU A 153 7.59 -6.40 43.99
N GLY A 154 7.57 -7.46 43.16
CA GLY A 154 6.56 -8.54 43.23
C GLY A 154 6.20 -9.16 41.87
N GLU A 155 7.01 -10.01 41.25
CA GLU A 155 7.09 -11.49 41.39
C GLU A 155 6.18 -12.30 40.43
N ALA A 156 6.81 -13.25 39.74
CA ALA A 156 6.32 -14.56 39.26
C ALA A 156 5.38 -14.72 38.04
N ALA A 157 5.94 -15.34 36.99
CA ALA A 157 5.27 -16.29 36.09
C ALA A 157 5.09 -17.67 36.78
N PRO A 158 4.25 -18.61 36.28
CA PRO A 158 4.59 -19.53 35.16
C PRO A 158 3.42 -19.71 34.16
N ALA A 159 3.54 -20.10 32.88
CA ALA A 159 4.18 -21.22 32.15
C ALA A 159 3.35 -22.52 32.05
N ALA A 160 3.50 -23.18 30.88
CA ALA A 160 3.01 -24.49 30.38
C ALA A 160 1.64 -24.51 29.65
N ALA A 161 1.57 -24.71 28.32
CA ALA A 161 1.77 -25.97 27.53
C ALA A 161 0.56 -26.92 27.68
N GLU A 162 -0.08 -27.46 26.64
CA GLU A 162 0.34 -28.52 25.70
C GLU A 162 -0.54 -28.40 24.42
N GLU A 163 -0.04 -28.44 23.18
CA GLU A 163 0.43 -29.58 22.37
C GLU A 163 -0.63 -30.67 22.10
N GLY A 164 -0.96 -30.88 20.83
CA GLY A 164 -1.91 -31.89 20.36
C GLY A 164 -1.86 -32.02 18.84
N ALA A 165 -0.97 -32.89 18.36
CA ALA A 165 -0.72 -33.22 16.97
C ALA A 165 -1.88 -34.00 16.30
N ALA A 166 -1.97 -33.86 14.98
CA ALA A 166 -2.90 -34.48 14.03
C ALA A 166 -2.72 -36.03 13.91
N PRO A 167 -3.55 -36.83 13.18
CA PRO A 167 -3.67 -36.73 11.71
C PRO A 167 -5.02 -37.17 11.05
N ALA A 168 -5.08 -36.88 9.73
CA ALA A 168 -5.68 -37.62 8.60
C ALA A 168 -7.17 -38.05 8.61
N GLU A 169 -7.93 -37.59 7.61
CA GLU A 169 -8.29 -38.35 6.39
C GLU A 169 -9.34 -37.57 5.57
N ALA A 170 -9.10 -37.40 4.27
CA ALA A 170 -10.13 -37.07 3.29
C ALA A 170 -9.99 -38.07 2.12
N PRO A 171 -11.10 -38.68 1.64
CA PRO A 171 -11.04 -39.72 0.63
C PRO A 171 -10.72 -39.16 -0.75
N ALA A 172 -10.02 -40.00 -1.52
CA ALA A 172 -9.68 -39.81 -2.92
C ALA A 172 -10.93 -39.79 -3.82
N GLU A 173 -11.02 -38.80 -4.71
CA GLU A 173 -11.79 -38.91 -5.96
C GLU A 173 -10.95 -39.62 -7.03
N PRO A 174 -11.55 -40.51 -7.84
CA PRO A 174 -10.83 -41.32 -8.81
C PRO A 174 -10.41 -40.54 -10.05
N ALA A 175 -9.31 -41.01 -10.65
CA ALA A 175 -8.73 -40.52 -11.91
C ALA A 175 -9.70 -40.61 -13.10
N PRO A 176 -9.56 -39.74 -14.13
CA PRO A 176 -10.15 -39.99 -15.43
C PRO A 176 -9.45 -41.18 -16.10
N ALA A 177 -10.24 -42.09 -16.67
CA ALA A 177 -9.75 -43.17 -17.51
C ALA A 177 -9.14 -42.60 -18.79
N GLU A 178 -7.88 -42.96 -19.01
CA GLU A 178 -7.25 -42.95 -20.33
C GLU A 178 -7.74 -44.20 -21.09
N GLU A 179 -8.56 -44.01 -22.12
CA GLU A 179 -8.67 -44.98 -23.21
C GLU A 179 -7.85 -44.44 -24.39
N ALA A 180 -6.79 -45.18 -24.72
CA ALA A 180 -6.09 -45.13 -26.00
C ALA A 180 -6.70 -46.21 -26.95
N PRO A 181 -6.17 -46.44 -28.17
CA PRO A 181 -6.55 -45.84 -29.45
C PRO A 181 -7.12 -46.90 -30.47
N ALA A 182 -7.23 -46.50 -31.75
CA ALA A 182 -7.62 -47.27 -32.96
C ALA A 182 -9.10 -47.11 -33.36
N GLU A 183 -9.51 -46.84 -34.61
CA GLU A 183 -8.94 -46.98 -35.96
C GLU A 183 -9.38 -45.78 -36.84
#